data_AF-A0A7V3DVR7-F1
#
_entry.id   AF-A0A7V3DVR7-F1
#
_cell.length_a   1.000
_cell.length_b   1.000
_cell.length_c   1.000
_cell.angle_alpha   90.00
_cell.angle_beta   90.00
_cell.angle_gamma   90.00
#
_symmetry.space_group_name_H-M   'P 1'
#
loop_
_entity.id
_entity.type
_entity.pdbx_description
1 polymer ?
#
loop_
_entity_poly.entity_id
_entity_poly.type
_entity_poly.pdbx_seq_one_letter_code
_entity_poly.pdbx_strand_id
1 'polypeptide(L)'
;MTAKGKFVLTLLILGVVAFGVYRGWDKIVPPTRSGPVSVDPAEVKKQLAAAKPAPPAPGGTDVTGKLLAGDKAVSLVDGSSIPAVSGVSDYVKPMQNGKLVVQFPINVWPGWAPIIVANGGMDPNDASVFARKHGFYLKLSVVDDPVKARDLFASGQSHILWGTLDMIALFAPELVKDSRTVPVVCQQVDWSDGGDGIVARGDIRSINDFKMSAGKRKKVVLAQNSPSHYFIMSLLIDAGIDPAQVDFKWAADAPSAAKIFVQDKTFDAFVGWAPDIYTVSEGVAGTRLIVSTDSANHLIADVWA
;
A
#
# COMPACT_ATOMS: atom_id res chain seq x y z
N MET A 1 20.94 -4.32 47.68
CA MET A 1 21.23 -5.75 47.50
C MET A 1 22.64 -6.06 47.99
N THR A 2 22.78 -7.05 48.87
CA THR A 2 24.09 -7.51 49.37
C THR A 2 24.87 -8.23 48.25
N ALA A 3 26.20 -8.34 48.39
CA ALA A 3 27.05 -9.01 47.39
C ALA A 3 26.59 -10.47 47.12
N LYS A 4 26.16 -11.17 48.17
CA LYS A 4 25.56 -12.52 48.06
C LYS A 4 24.25 -12.52 47.28
N GLY A 5 23.40 -11.50 47.45
CA GLY A 5 22.16 -11.35 46.69
C GLY A 5 22.39 -11.11 45.20
N LYS A 6 23.43 -10.32 44.85
CA LYS A 6 23.81 -10.12 43.44
C LYS A 6 24.29 -11.41 42.80
N PHE A 7 25.12 -12.18 43.50
CA PHE A 7 25.62 -13.46 43.02
C PHE A 7 24.48 -14.47 42.73
N VAL A 8 23.51 -14.60 43.64
CA VAL A 8 22.37 -15.51 43.45
C VAL A 8 21.47 -15.06 42.31
N LEU A 9 21.21 -13.74 42.18
CA LEU A 9 20.40 -13.21 41.08
C LEU A 9 21.07 -13.43 39.72
N THR A 10 22.39 -13.26 39.63
CA THR A 10 23.15 -13.53 38.40
C THR A 10 23.07 -15.00 38.01
N LEU A 11 23.17 -15.93 38.95
CA LEU A 11 23.02 -17.36 38.66
C LEU A 11 21.61 -17.71 38.18
N LEU A 12 20.57 -17.09 38.75
CA LEU A 12 19.19 -17.28 38.30
C LEU A 12 18.98 -16.77 36.87
N ILE A 13 19.49 -15.58 36.54
CA ILE A 13 19.39 -15.03 35.18
C ILE A 13 20.13 -15.91 34.18
N LEU A 14 21.35 -16.35 34.51
CA LEU A 14 22.11 -17.26 33.65
C LEU A 14 21.39 -18.61 33.46
N GLY A 15 20.73 -19.13 34.51
CA GLY A 15 19.92 -20.33 34.41
C GLY A 15 18.72 -20.19 33.48
N VAL A 16 18.00 -19.05 33.54
CA VAL A 16 16.87 -18.77 32.65
C VAL A 16 17.33 -18.60 31.19
N VAL A 17 18.44 -17.89 30.97
CA VAL A 17 19.02 -17.72 29.63
C VAL A 17 19.51 -19.06 29.06
N ALA A 18 20.21 -19.87 29.85
CA ALA A 18 20.67 -21.19 29.44
C ALA A 18 19.50 -22.13 29.11
N PHE A 19 18.42 -22.09 29.90
CA PHE A 19 17.21 -22.87 29.63
C PHE A 19 16.49 -22.40 28.35
N GLY A 20 16.43 -21.08 28.12
CA GLY A 20 15.88 -20.51 26.88
C GLY A 20 16.65 -20.92 25.63
N VAL A 21 17.99 -20.90 25.70
CA VAL A 21 18.87 -21.35 24.61
C VAL A 21 18.75 -22.85 24.38
N TYR A 22 18.72 -23.66 25.44
CA TYR A 22 18.52 -25.11 25.35
C TYR A 22 17.18 -25.46 24.67
N ARG A 23 16.09 -24.78 25.06
CA ARG A 23 14.76 -25.04 24.49
C ARG A 23 14.58 -24.51 23.06
N GLY A 24 15.39 -23.53 22.66
CA GLY A 24 15.36 -22.91 21.33
C GLY A 24 16.44 -23.41 20.37
N TRP A 25 17.28 -24.37 20.78
CA TRP A 25 18.49 -24.75 20.05
C TRP A 25 18.22 -25.20 18.62
N ASP A 26 17.16 -25.99 18.39
CA ASP A 26 16.77 -26.49 17.06
C ASP A 26 16.31 -25.40 16.09
N LYS A 27 15.93 -24.22 16.59
CA LYS A 27 15.55 -23.05 15.78
C LYS A 27 16.73 -22.12 15.49
N ILE A 28 17.76 -22.16 16.34
CA ILE A 28 18.93 -21.28 16.24
C ILE A 28 20.03 -21.95 15.39
N VAL A 29 20.12 -23.28 15.43
CA VAL A 29 21.07 -24.06 14.63
C VAL A 29 20.33 -25.19 13.92
N PRO A 30 19.80 -24.96 12.70
CA PRO A 30 19.20 -26.04 11.93
C PRO A 30 20.27 -27.07 11.55
N PRO A 31 19.98 -28.38 11.60
CA PRO A 31 20.96 -29.41 11.29
C PRO A 31 21.35 -29.32 9.82
N THR A 32 22.64 -29.17 9.54
CA THR A 32 23.21 -29.33 8.21
C THR A 32 22.99 -30.77 7.73
N ARG A 33 22.06 -30.96 6.80
CA ARG A 33 21.94 -32.20 6.04
C ARG A 33 23.00 -32.21 4.94
N SER A 34 24.16 -32.77 5.25
CA SER A 34 25.14 -33.18 4.25
C SER A 34 24.89 -34.65 3.89
N GLY A 35 24.26 -34.88 2.75
CA GLY A 35 24.11 -36.17 2.09
C GLY A 35 23.80 -35.97 0.60
N PRO A 36 24.29 -36.82 -0.31
CA PRO A 36 24.05 -36.66 -1.74
C PRO A 36 22.56 -36.88 -2.03
N VAL A 37 21.86 -35.81 -2.39
CA VAL A 37 20.46 -35.91 -2.83
C VAL A 37 20.46 -36.34 -4.29
N SER A 38 20.29 -37.65 -4.56
CA SER A 38 19.87 -38.09 -5.89
C SER A 38 18.37 -37.89 -5.99
N VAL A 39 17.95 -36.90 -6.79
CA VAL A 39 16.54 -36.66 -7.09
C VAL A 39 16.10 -37.69 -8.14
N ASP A 40 15.20 -38.61 -7.77
CA ASP A 40 14.52 -39.47 -8.73
C ASP A 40 13.39 -38.67 -9.42
N PRO A 41 13.52 -38.36 -10.73
CA PRO A 41 12.54 -37.54 -11.43
C PRO A 41 11.14 -38.20 -11.49
N ALA A 42 11.04 -39.52 -11.37
CA ALA A 42 9.77 -40.23 -11.44
C ALA A 42 8.94 -40.05 -10.16
N GLU A 43 9.59 -40.04 -9.00
CA GLU A 43 8.93 -39.85 -7.70
C GLU A 43 8.51 -38.39 -7.50
N VAL A 44 9.34 -37.44 -7.95
CA VAL A 44 8.98 -36.01 -7.97
C VAL A 44 7.79 -35.75 -8.90
N LYS A 45 7.74 -36.43 -10.06
CA LYS A 45 6.60 -36.32 -10.98
C LYS A 45 5.31 -36.91 -10.40
N LYS A 46 5.41 -37.97 -9.59
CA LYS A 46 4.27 -38.61 -8.92
C LYS A 46 3.72 -37.76 -7.78
N GLN A 47 4.60 -37.11 -7.00
CA GLN A 47 4.21 -36.18 -5.94
C GLN A 47 3.61 -34.88 -6.50
N LEU A 48 4.11 -34.38 -7.63
CA LEU A 48 3.51 -33.26 -8.38
C LEU A 48 2.16 -33.61 -9.02
N ALA A 49 1.93 -34.88 -9.36
CA ALA A 49 0.64 -35.35 -9.88
C ALA A 49 -0.42 -35.51 -8.78
N ALA A 50 -0.01 -35.90 -7.56
CA ALA A 50 -0.91 -36.04 -6.41
C ALA A 50 -1.25 -34.70 -5.72
N ALA A 51 -0.41 -33.67 -5.88
CA ALA A 51 -0.64 -32.32 -5.38
C ALA A 51 -1.43 -31.41 -6.36
N LYS A 52 -2.00 -31.98 -7.43
CA LYS A 52 -2.77 -31.21 -8.40
C LYS A 52 -4.17 -30.93 -7.84
N PRO A 53 -4.61 -29.66 -7.73
CA PRO A 53 -6.00 -29.33 -7.45
C PRO A 53 -6.90 -29.95 -8.53
N ALA A 54 -8.14 -30.29 -8.16
CA ALA A 54 -9.16 -30.68 -9.12
C ALA A 54 -9.20 -29.67 -10.30
N PRO A 55 -9.55 -30.12 -11.52
CA PRO A 55 -9.50 -29.25 -12.69
C PRO A 55 -10.32 -27.97 -12.45
N PRO A 56 -9.78 -26.79 -12.77
CA PRO A 56 -10.52 -25.55 -12.63
C PRO A 56 -11.76 -25.61 -13.51
N ALA A 57 -12.89 -25.16 -12.97
CA ALA A 57 -14.04 -24.78 -13.78
C ALA A 57 -13.56 -23.75 -14.83
N PRO A 58 -14.15 -23.73 -16.05
CA PRO A 58 -13.59 -22.93 -17.14
C PRO A 58 -13.65 -21.43 -16.80
N GLY A 59 -12.48 -20.76 -16.82
CA GLY A 59 -12.36 -19.31 -16.94
C GLY A 59 -11.88 -18.56 -15.69
N GLY A 60 -10.56 -18.40 -15.55
CA GLY A 60 -9.95 -17.44 -14.64
C GLY A 60 -8.51 -17.81 -14.32
N THR A 61 -7.55 -17.14 -14.97
CA THR A 61 -6.16 -17.12 -14.53
C THR A 61 -6.10 -16.56 -13.11
N ASP A 62 -5.42 -17.25 -12.19
CA ASP A 62 -5.17 -16.69 -10.86
C ASP A 62 -4.19 -15.51 -10.99
N VAL A 63 -4.73 -14.28 -11.02
CA VAL A 63 -3.95 -13.05 -11.13
C VAL A 63 -3.43 -12.56 -9.78
N THR A 64 -3.80 -13.17 -8.66
CA THR A 64 -3.55 -12.62 -7.33
C THR A 64 -2.06 -12.42 -7.04
N GLY A 65 -1.20 -13.32 -7.52
CA GLY A 65 0.26 -13.20 -7.41
C GLY A 65 0.90 -12.10 -8.27
N LYS A 66 0.13 -11.47 -9.19
CA LYS A 66 0.59 -10.35 -10.02
C LYS A 66 0.16 -8.98 -9.46
N LEU A 67 -0.73 -8.96 -8.48
CA LEU A 67 -1.23 -7.72 -7.89
C LEU A 67 -0.16 -7.08 -7.00
N LEU A 68 -0.18 -5.76 -6.86
CA LEU A 68 0.74 -5.01 -6.01
C LEU A 68 0.70 -5.44 -4.53
N ALA A 69 -0.45 -5.95 -4.07
CA ALA A 69 -0.58 -6.50 -2.72
C ALA A 69 0.25 -7.79 -2.51
N GLY A 70 0.59 -8.51 -3.59
CA GLY A 70 1.34 -9.76 -3.56
C GLY A 70 0.74 -10.76 -2.57
N ASP A 71 1.58 -11.31 -1.69
CA ASP A 71 1.16 -12.28 -0.67
C ASP A 71 0.54 -11.66 0.59
N LYS A 72 0.50 -10.33 0.72
CA LYS A 72 -0.01 -9.66 1.93
C LYS A 72 -1.47 -10.06 2.20
N ALA A 73 -1.79 -10.41 3.44
CA ALA A 73 -3.18 -10.59 3.85
C ALA A 73 -3.91 -9.25 3.75
N VAL A 74 -5.14 -9.26 3.21
CA VAL A 74 -5.95 -8.06 2.99
C VAL A 74 -7.32 -8.27 3.63
N SER A 75 -7.90 -7.19 4.13
CA SER A 75 -9.23 -7.19 4.73
C SER A 75 -9.90 -5.85 4.50
N LEU A 76 -11.23 -5.84 4.61
CA LEU A 76 -11.96 -4.59 4.71
C LEU A 76 -11.57 -3.86 5.99
N VAL A 77 -11.57 -2.54 5.91
CA VAL A 77 -11.45 -1.65 7.07
C VAL A 77 -12.77 -0.93 7.29
N ASP A 78 -13.01 -0.51 8.53
CA ASP A 78 -14.20 0.27 8.83
C ASP A 78 -14.11 1.64 8.17
N GLY A 79 -15.26 2.14 7.69
CA GLY A 79 -15.35 3.49 7.17
C GLY A 79 -15.16 4.48 8.31
N SER A 80 -14.17 5.34 8.20
CA SER A 80 -13.92 6.38 9.20
C SER A 80 -13.94 7.75 8.53
N SER A 81 -14.59 8.72 9.17
CA SER A 81 -14.23 10.12 8.96
C SER A 81 -12.71 10.25 9.09
N ILE A 82 -12.10 11.15 8.31
CA ILE A 82 -10.66 11.44 8.39
C ILE A 82 -10.23 11.42 9.87
N PRO A 83 -9.41 10.45 10.31
CA PRO A 83 -9.12 10.31 11.72
C PRO A 83 -8.48 11.58 12.25
N ALA A 84 -8.79 11.99 13.48
CA ALA A 84 -8.11 13.13 14.06
C ALA A 84 -6.59 12.91 14.02
N VAL A 85 -5.84 13.94 13.66
CA VAL A 85 -4.38 13.89 13.76
C VAL A 85 -4.03 13.74 15.24
N SER A 86 -3.44 12.60 15.62
CA SER A 86 -3.05 12.32 17.00
C SER A 86 -1.62 12.77 17.26
N GLY A 87 -1.42 13.56 18.32
CA GLY A 87 -0.10 13.97 18.77
C GLY A 87 0.26 15.41 18.40
N VAL A 88 1.52 15.75 18.64
CA VAL A 88 2.10 17.07 18.44
C VAL A 88 3.33 16.86 17.55
N SER A 89 3.52 17.68 16.52
CA SER A 89 4.65 17.52 15.60
C SER A 89 5.99 17.62 16.35
N ASP A 90 6.86 16.61 16.21
CA ASP A 90 8.23 16.62 16.73
C ASP A 90 9.19 16.22 15.61
N TYR A 91 9.68 17.23 14.89
CA TYR A 91 10.52 17.03 13.71
C TYR A 91 11.81 16.28 14.05
N VAL A 92 11.90 15.05 13.55
CA VAL A 92 13.14 14.28 13.64
C VAL A 92 14.16 14.84 12.65
N LYS A 93 15.40 14.99 13.10
CA LYS A 93 16.53 15.40 12.24
C LYS A 93 17.57 14.28 12.19
N PRO A 94 17.27 13.14 11.55
CA PRO A 94 18.22 12.06 11.46
C PRO A 94 19.44 12.52 10.65
N MET A 95 20.62 12.19 11.15
CA MET A 95 21.89 12.58 10.55
C MET A 95 22.66 11.34 10.12
N GLN A 96 23.31 11.42 8.97
CA GLN A 96 24.27 10.43 8.50
C GLN A 96 25.50 11.19 7.99
N ASN A 97 26.70 10.80 8.42
CA ASN A 97 27.97 11.43 7.99
C ASN A 97 27.95 12.98 8.07
N GLY A 98 27.30 13.54 9.10
CA GLY A 98 27.18 14.99 9.29
C GLY A 98 26.17 15.70 8.36
N LYS A 99 25.42 14.98 7.53
CA LYS A 99 24.38 15.50 6.64
C LYS A 99 22.99 15.07 7.13
N LEU A 100 21.98 15.91 6.88
CA LEU A 100 20.58 15.59 7.14
C LEU A 100 20.13 14.42 6.25
N VAL A 101 19.32 13.52 6.82
CA VAL A 101 18.59 12.48 6.08
C VAL A 101 17.12 12.91 5.98
N VAL A 102 16.70 13.36 4.81
CA VAL A 102 15.30 13.67 4.53
C VAL A 102 14.53 12.36 4.43
N GLN A 103 13.53 12.19 5.30
CA GLN A 103 12.57 11.10 5.26
C GLN A 103 11.46 11.45 4.26
N PHE A 104 11.36 10.67 3.18
CA PHE A 104 10.45 10.93 2.08
C PHE A 104 9.68 9.63 1.75
N PRO A 105 8.53 9.40 2.40
CA PRO A 105 7.66 8.30 2.06
C PRO A 105 7.04 8.50 0.68
N ILE A 106 6.89 7.41 -0.05
CA ILE A 106 6.19 7.34 -1.34
C ILE A 106 5.19 6.20 -1.28
N ASN A 107 4.11 6.27 -2.07
CA ASN A 107 3.33 5.10 -2.41
C ASN A 107 4.01 4.35 -3.58
N VAL A 108 3.45 3.20 -3.97
CA VAL A 108 3.94 2.40 -5.09
C VAL A 108 3.60 2.98 -6.48
N TRP A 109 3.14 4.23 -6.57
CA TRP A 109 2.84 4.89 -7.83
C TRP A 109 4.11 5.00 -8.71
N PRO A 110 4.07 4.61 -9.99
CA PRO A 110 5.25 4.68 -10.87
C PRO A 110 5.81 6.09 -11.10
N GLY A 111 5.02 7.15 -10.87
CA GLY A 111 5.48 8.55 -10.95
C GLY A 111 6.68 8.87 -10.06
N TRP A 112 6.97 8.05 -9.05
CA TRP A 112 8.16 8.19 -8.19
C TRP A 112 9.45 7.60 -8.79
N ALA A 113 9.41 6.95 -9.95
CA ALA A 113 10.60 6.38 -10.58
C ALA A 113 11.76 7.39 -10.76
N PRO A 114 11.54 8.66 -11.18
CA PRO A 114 12.62 9.63 -11.33
C PRO A 114 13.36 9.94 -10.02
N ILE A 115 12.65 10.05 -8.89
CA ILE A 115 13.31 10.33 -7.60
C ILE A 115 14.11 9.12 -7.10
N ILE A 116 13.64 7.90 -7.35
CA ILE A 116 14.37 6.67 -7.02
C ILE A 116 15.67 6.59 -7.82
N VAL A 117 15.61 6.88 -9.13
CA VAL A 117 16.80 6.90 -10.00
C VAL A 117 17.77 8.00 -9.58
N ALA A 118 17.28 9.21 -9.31
CA ALA A 118 18.11 10.33 -8.85
C ALA A 118 18.75 10.07 -7.48
N ASN A 119 18.06 9.32 -6.60
CA ASN A 119 18.61 8.90 -5.33
C ASN A 119 19.58 7.71 -5.46
N GLY A 120 19.54 6.94 -6.54
CA GLY A 120 20.34 5.72 -6.70
C GLY A 120 19.80 4.54 -5.87
N GLY A 121 18.49 4.51 -5.63
CA GLY A 121 17.81 3.51 -4.80
C GLY A 121 17.00 4.13 -3.66
N MET A 122 16.57 3.29 -2.72
CA MET A 122 15.70 3.73 -1.61
C MET A 122 16.48 4.29 -0.42
N ASP A 123 17.76 3.97 -0.31
CA ASP A 123 18.58 4.25 0.87
C ASP A 123 19.51 5.45 0.69
N PRO A 124 19.81 6.19 1.79
CA PRO A 124 20.84 7.21 1.82
C PRO A 124 22.18 6.72 1.26
N ASN A 125 22.71 7.43 0.27
CA ASN A 125 24.02 7.13 -0.29
C ASN A 125 24.69 8.37 -0.91
N ASP A 126 26.03 8.33 -0.97
CA ASP A 126 26.87 9.41 -1.53
C ASP A 126 26.84 9.51 -3.05
N ALA A 127 26.25 8.51 -3.74
CA ALA A 127 26.11 8.54 -5.19
C ALA A 127 24.89 9.37 -5.65
N SER A 128 23.91 9.59 -4.76
CA SER A 128 22.68 10.33 -5.04
C SER A 128 22.94 11.76 -5.52
N VAL A 129 22.05 12.25 -6.38
CA VAL A 129 22.04 13.65 -6.84
C VAL A 129 21.92 14.60 -5.63
N PHE A 130 21.10 14.23 -4.64
CA PHE A 130 20.88 14.98 -3.40
C PHE A 130 22.17 15.14 -2.59
N ALA A 131 22.90 14.05 -2.36
CA ALA A 131 24.13 14.10 -1.56
C ALA A 131 25.26 14.86 -2.27
N ARG A 132 25.38 14.70 -3.60
CA ARG A 132 26.45 15.29 -4.41
C ARG A 132 26.24 16.76 -4.70
N LYS A 133 25.01 17.19 -4.96
CA LYS A 133 24.71 18.55 -5.41
C LYS A 133 24.08 19.43 -4.34
N HIS A 134 23.39 18.85 -3.37
CA HIS A 134 22.54 19.60 -2.43
C HIS A 134 22.89 19.37 -0.95
N GLY A 135 23.83 18.47 -0.64
CA GLY A 135 24.39 18.35 0.71
C GLY A 135 23.50 17.63 1.73
N PHE A 136 22.48 16.89 1.29
CA PHE A 136 21.63 16.06 2.15
C PHE A 136 21.43 14.67 1.55
N TYR A 137 21.05 13.70 2.38
CA TYR A 137 20.64 12.37 1.93
C TYR A 137 19.12 12.25 1.89
N LEU A 138 18.63 11.34 1.04
CA LEU A 138 17.22 10.98 0.97
C LEU A 138 17.04 9.52 1.40
N LYS A 139 16.09 9.30 2.30
CA LYS A 139 15.57 7.97 2.64
C LYS A 139 14.15 7.86 2.09
N LEU A 140 14.01 7.04 1.06
CA LEU A 140 12.70 6.68 0.51
C LEU A 140 12.14 5.48 1.27
N SER A 141 10.85 5.51 1.58
CA SER A 141 10.14 4.40 2.22
C SER A 141 8.78 4.20 1.61
N VAL A 142 8.36 2.96 1.40
CA VAL A 142 7.03 2.67 0.87
C VAL A 142 5.99 2.77 1.99
N VAL A 143 5.05 3.70 1.83
CA VAL A 143 3.90 3.92 2.73
C VAL A 143 2.68 4.17 1.86
N ASP A 144 1.97 3.09 1.48
CA ASP A 144 0.82 3.17 0.56
C ASP A 144 -0.48 3.68 1.20
N ASP A 145 -0.64 3.47 2.51
CA ASP A 145 -1.80 3.93 3.27
C ASP A 145 -1.75 5.47 3.42
N PRO A 146 -2.73 6.22 2.85
CA PRO A 146 -2.74 7.68 2.89
C PRO A 146 -2.83 8.26 4.31
N VAL A 147 -3.60 7.63 5.20
CA VAL A 147 -3.77 8.09 6.58
C VAL A 147 -2.47 7.89 7.34
N LYS A 148 -1.80 6.74 7.15
CA LYS A 148 -0.48 6.50 7.74
C LYS A 148 0.56 7.50 7.23
N ALA A 149 0.56 7.82 5.93
CA ALA A 149 1.46 8.82 5.37
C ALA A 149 1.24 10.21 6.00
N ARG A 150 -0.02 10.62 6.12
CA ARG A 150 -0.42 11.86 6.82
C ARG A 150 0.04 11.86 8.28
N ASP A 151 -0.14 10.76 9.01
CA ASP A 151 0.23 10.69 10.43
C ASP A 151 1.76 10.74 10.63
N LEU A 152 2.53 10.16 9.71
CA LEU A 152 3.99 10.30 9.69
C LEU A 152 4.43 11.74 9.46
N PHE A 153 3.79 12.45 8.52
CA PHE A 153 4.04 13.86 8.28
C PHE A 153 3.65 14.71 9.50
N ALA A 154 2.45 14.49 10.04
CA ALA A 154 1.93 15.24 11.17
C ALA A 154 2.77 15.06 12.45
N SER A 155 3.25 13.85 12.70
CA SER A 155 4.13 13.56 13.84
C SER A 155 5.55 14.13 13.68
N GLY A 156 5.93 14.59 12.48
CA GLY A 156 7.29 15.06 12.19
C GLY A 156 8.29 13.93 11.95
N GLN A 157 7.84 12.67 11.89
CA GLN A 157 8.67 11.50 11.55
C GLN A 157 9.00 11.45 10.06
N SER A 158 8.11 12.00 9.23
CA SER A 158 8.34 12.28 7.82
C SER A 158 8.46 13.78 7.60
N HIS A 159 9.34 14.16 6.68
CA HIS A 159 9.46 15.56 6.24
C HIS A 159 8.52 15.88 5.09
N ILE A 160 7.93 14.85 4.48
CA ILE A 160 7.21 14.93 3.21
C ILE A 160 5.91 14.14 3.34
N LEU A 161 4.84 14.70 2.80
CA LEU A 161 3.58 14.03 2.56
C LEU A 161 3.39 13.88 1.05
N TRP A 162 3.47 12.64 0.56
CA TRP A 162 3.01 12.34 -0.80
C TRP A 162 1.49 12.43 -0.84
N GLY A 163 0.92 12.73 -2.01
CA GLY A 163 -0.52 12.73 -2.20
C GLY A 163 -0.95 13.20 -3.57
N THR A 164 -2.24 13.29 -3.77
CA THR A 164 -2.83 14.07 -4.85
C THR A 164 -3.33 15.40 -4.32
N LEU A 165 -3.48 16.41 -5.18
CA LEU A 165 -3.86 17.76 -4.73
C LEU A 165 -5.18 17.76 -3.94
N ASP A 166 -6.16 16.96 -4.35
CA ASP A 166 -7.43 16.76 -3.64
C ASP A 166 -7.22 16.10 -2.27
N MET A 167 -6.31 15.13 -2.16
CA MET A 167 -5.98 14.44 -0.92
C MET A 167 -5.28 15.38 0.07
N ILE A 168 -4.38 16.24 -0.42
CA ILE A 168 -3.77 17.29 0.39
C ILE A 168 -4.84 18.26 0.89
N ALA A 169 -5.77 18.69 0.03
CA ALA A 169 -6.89 19.54 0.42
C ALA A 169 -7.81 18.85 1.44
N LEU A 170 -8.04 17.54 1.30
CA LEU A 170 -8.82 16.72 2.23
C LEU A 170 -8.17 16.68 3.63
N PHE A 171 -6.85 16.54 3.71
CA PHE A 171 -6.13 16.46 4.98
C PHE A 171 -5.81 17.83 5.61
N ALA A 172 -5.77 18.90 4.82
CA ALA A 172 -5.38 20.23 5.28
C ALA A 172 -6.15 20.71 6.53
N PRO A 173 -7.49 20.60 6.65
CA PRO A 173 -8.22 21.11 7.82
C PRO A 173 -7.77 20.54 9.16
N GLU A 174 -7.34 19.28 9.20
CA GLU A 174 -6.77 18.67 10.41
C GLU A 174 -5.31 19.07 10.61
N LEU A 175 -4.53 19.08 9.53
CA LEU A 175 -3.10 19.39 9.56
C LEU A 175 -2.82 20.84 9.96
N VAL A 176 -3.64 21.81 9.57
CA VAL A 176 -3.40 23.24 9.90
C VAL A 176 -3.72 23.61 11.36
N LYS A 177 -4.28 22.67 12.15
CA LYS A 177 -4.50 22.89 13.59
C LYS A 177 -3.18 23.01 14.36
N ASP A 178 -2.09 22.47 13.82
CA ASP A 178 -0.73 22.71 14.27
C ASP A 178 0.02 23.47 13.17
N SER A 179 0.55 24.66 13.49
CA SER A 179 1.23 25.52 12.52
C SER A 179 2.48 24.90 11.90
N ARG A 180 3.03 23.85 12.54
CA ARG A 180 4.18 23.10 12.01
C ARG A 180 3.78 22.15 10.89
N THR A 181 2.55 21.68 10.86
CA THR A 181 2.11 20.64 9.92
C THR A 181 1.31 21.22 8.77
N VAL A 182 1.37 22.53 8.53
CA VAL A 182 0.70 23.16 7.39
C VAL A 182 1.31 22.61 6.09
N PRO A 183 0.53 21.87 5.26
CA PRO A 183 1.06 21.29 4.04
C PRO A 183 1.37 22.39 3.02
N VAL A 184 2.56 22.35 2.42
CA VAL A 184 2.97 23.27 1.35
C VAL A 184 3.30 22.44 0.12
N VAL A 185 2.40 22.43 -0.86
CA VAL A 185 2.63 21.72 -2.12
C VAL A 185 3.79 22.37 -2.86
N CYS A 186 4.93 21.68 -2.88
CA CYS A 186 6.17 22.20 -3.45
C CYS A 186 6.32 21.87 -4.94
N GLN A 187 5.66 20.80 -5.38
CA GLN A 187 5.76 20.32 -6.75
C GLN A 187 4.52 19.49 -7.11
N GLN A 188 4.08 19.66 -8.35
CA GLN A 188 3.28 18.66 -9.04
C GLN A 188 4.21 17.66 -9.72
N VAL A 189 4.08 16.39 -9.37
CA VAL A 189 4.86 15.26 -9.86
C VAL A 189 4.45 14.95 -11.30
N ASP A 190 3.16 14.70 -11.50
CA ASP A 190 2.56 14.44 -12.81
C ASP A 190 1.03 14.65 -12.76
N TRP A 191 0.39 14.39 -13.90
CA TRP A 191 -1.04 14.13 -13.97
C TRP A 191 -1.21 12.63 -14.22
N SER A 192 -2.15 11.99 -13.53
CA SER A 192 -2.54 10.63 -13.87
C SER A 192 -3.18 10.62 -15.26
N ASP A 193 -2.62 9.84 -16.16
CA ASP A 193 -3.05 9.70 -17.56
C ASP A 193 -3.19 8.21 -17.90
N GLY A 194 -4.37 7.66 -17.61
CA GLY A 194 -4.65 6.22 -17.65
C GLY A 194 -4.13 5.45 -16.44
N GLY A 195 -3.59 6.14 -15.44
CA GLY A 195 -3.05 5.57 -14.21
C GLY A 195 -4.09 5.03 -13.25
N ASP A 196 -5.14 5.80 -13.02
CA ASP A 196 -6.24 5.47 -12.10
C ASP A 196 -7.47 5.05 -12.87
N GLY A 197 -8.26 4.14 -12.29
CA GLY A 197 -9.42 3.61 -12.99
C GLY A 197 -10.39 2.84 -12.10
N ILE A 198 -11.57 2.60 -12.68
CA ILE A 198 -12.61 1.75 -12.10
C ILE A 198 -12.71 0.48 -12.93
N VAL A 199 -12.55 -0.66 -12.29
CA VAL A 199 -12.75 -1.98 -12.90
C VAL A 199 -14.02 -2.59 -12.32
N ALA A 200 -14.91 -3.04 -13.20
CA ALA A 200 -16.21 -3.57 -12.81
C ALA A 200 -16.48 -4.97 -13.38
N ARG A 201 -17.38 -5.71 -12.72
CA ARG A 201 -17.89 -7.02 -13.16
C ARG A 201 -19.21 -6.89 -13.93
N GLY A 202 -19.49 -7.92 -14.71
CA GLY A 202 -20.83 -8.16 -15.27
C GLY A 202 -21.24 -7.07 -16.25
N ASP A 203 -22.41 -6.48 -15.99
CA ASP A 203 -23.08 -5.55 -16.91
C ASP A 203 -22.79 -4.08 -16.64
N ILE A 204 -21.95 -3.75 -15.66
CA ILE A 204 -21.50 -2.37 -15.45
C ILE A 204 -20.53 -2.01 -16.58
N ARG A 205 -20.89 -1.01 -17.39
CA ARG A 205 -20.12 -0.52 -18.55
C ARG A 205 -19.70 0.93 -18.43
N SER A 206 -20.34 1.70 -17.56
CA SER A 206 -20.09 3.12 -17.41
C SER A 206 -20.35 3.59 -15.97
N ILE A 207 -19.97 4.83 -15.67
CA ILE A 207 -20.29 5.45 -14.37
C ILE A 207 -21.81 5.52 -14.12
N ASN A 208 -22.62 5.63 -15.18
CA ASN A 208 -24.09 5.69 -15.06
C ASN A 208 -24.70 4.41 -14.47
N ASP A 209 -24.02 3.27 -14.63
CA ASP A 209 -24.51 1.97 -14.14
C ASP A 209 -24.33 1.78 -12.62
N PHE A 210 -23.68 2.75 -11.94
CA PHE A 210 -23.61 2.79 -10.47
C PHE A 210 -24.86 3.36 -9.83
N LYS A 211 -25.75 3.98 -10.60
CA LYS A 211 -27.03 4.48 -10.10
C LYS A 211 -27.83 3.33 -9.48
N MET A 212 -28.38 3.58 -8.29
CA MET A 212 -29.18 2.58 -7.59
C MET A 212 -30.39 2.20 -8.44
N SER A 213 -30.62 0.91 -8.61
CA SER A 213 -31.73 0.35 -9.40
C SER A 213 -32.41 -0.76 -8.61
N ALA A 214 -33.74 -0.78 -8.63
CA ALA A 214 -34.56 -1.74 -7.87
C ALA A 214 -34.17 -1.86 -6.38
N GLY A 215 -33.79 -0.73 -5.75
CA GLY A 215 -33.35 -0.69 -4.35
C GLY A 215 -31.98 -1.32 -4.06
N LYS A 216 -31.25 -1.75 -5.10
CA LYS A 216 -29.92 -2.35 -4.97
C LYS A 216 -28.83 -1.35 -5.32
N ARG A 217 -27.93 -1.11 -4.35
CA ARG A 217 -26.69 -0.34 -4.54
C ARG A 217 -25.60 -1.26 -5.08
N LYS A 218 -24.70 -0.71 -5.91
CA LYS A 218 -23.52 -1.44 -6.38
C LYS A 218 -22.48 -1.48 -5.27
N LYS A 219 -21.92 -2.65 -4.97
CA LYS A 219 -20.92 -2.85 -3.92
C LYS A 219 -19.52 -2.59 -4.49
N VAL A 220 -18.85 -1.55 -4.00
CA VAL A 220 -17.56 -1.07 -4.55
C VAL A 220 -16.50 -1.07 -3.47
N VAL A 221 -15.34 -1.67 -3.74
CA VAL A 221 -14.18 -1.62 -2.83
C VAL A 221 -13.13 -0.63 -3.32
N LEU A 222 -12.63 0.21 -2.42
CA LEU A 222 -11.56 1.16 -2.71
C LEU A 222 -10.83 1.56 -1.42
N ALA A 223 -9.66 2.18 -1.56
CA ALA A 223 -9.00 2.83 -0.43
C ALA A 223 -9.75 4.11 -0.03
N GLN A 224 -10.12 4.26 1.25
CA GLN A 224 -10.73 5.50 1.72
C GLN A 224 -9.71 6.64 1.77
N ASN A 225 -10.18 7.89 1.68
CA ASN A 225 -9.35 9.10 1.78
C ASN A 225 -8.13 9.10 0.82
N SER A 226 -8.33 8.54 -0.37
CA SER A 226 -7.28 8.27 -1.36
C SER A 226 -7.63 8.91 -2.72
N PRO A 227 -6.68 8.94 -3.67
CA PRO A 227 -6.95 9.34 -5.05
C PRO A 227 -8.10 8.54 -5.67
N SER A 228 -8.16 7.23 -5.40
CA SER A 228 -9.23 6.35 -5.87
C SER A 228 -10.61 6.75 -5.32
N HIS A 229 -10.65 7.30 -4.10
CA HIS A 229 -11.89 7.81 -3.50
C HIS A 229 -12.34 9.08 -4.19
N TYR A 230 -11.44 10.05 -4.35
CA TYR A 230 -11.74 11.28 -5.07
C TYR A 230 -12.16 11.03 -6.52
N PHE A 231 -11.49 10.10 -7.20
CA PHE A 231 -11.77 9.74 -8.58
C PHE A 231 -13.23 9.31 -8.79
N ILE A 232 -13.69 8.29 -8.05
CA ILE A 232 -15.07 7.81 -8.21
C ILE A 232 -16.10 8.84 -7.72
N MET A 233 -15.80 9.61 -6.68
CA MET A 233 -16.69 10.66 -6.19
C MET A 233 -16.93 11.73 -7.26
N SER A 234 -15.85 12.21 -7.89
CA SER A 234 -15.92 13.22 -8.95
C SER A 234 -16.77 12.73 -10.12
N LEU A 235 -16.52 11.50 -10.57
CA LEU A 235 -17.26 10.91 -11.69
C LEU A 235 -18.75 10.70 -11.36
N LEU A 236 -19.09 10.30 -10.13
CA LEU A 236 -20.48 10.14 -9.71
C LEU A 236 -21.20 11.49 -9.65
N ILE A 237 -20.57 12.52 -9.10
CA ILE A 237 -21.11 13.87 -9.02
C ILE A 237 -21.34 14.43 -10.43
N ASP A 238 -20.37 14.29 -11.33
CA ASP A 238 -20.48 14.72 -12.73
C ASP A 238 -21.63 14.01 -13.47
N ALA A 239 -21.88 12.74 -13.14
CA ALA A 239 -23.01 11.96 -13.67
C ALA A 239 -24.36 12.27 -12.98
N GLY A 240 -24.40 13.18 -12.01
CA GLY A 240 -25.60 13.49 -11.23
C GLY A 240 -26.08 12.33 -10.35
N ILE A 241 -25.18 11.44 -9.94
CA ILE A 241 -25.45 10.30 -9.07
C ILE A 241 -25.02 10.65 -7.65
N ASP A 242 -25.95 10.61 -6.72
CA ASP A 242 -25.65 10.75 -5.30
C ASP A 242 -24.75 9.58 -4.85
N PRO A 243 -23.55 9.82 -4.31
CA PRO A 243 -22.67 8.76 -3.80
C PRO A 243 -23.34 7.80 -2.80
N ALA A 244 -24.38 8.24 -2.07
CA ALA A 244 -25.14 7.38 -1.16
C ALA A 244 -25.86 6.21 -1.86
N GLN A 245 -26.05 6.30 -3.18
CA GLN A 245 -26.60 5.24 -4.04
C GLN A 245 -25.62 4.10 -4.32
N VAL A 246 -24.35 4.23 -3.89
CA VAL A 246 -23.32 3.21 -4.01
C VAL A 246 -23.00 2.64 -2.62
N ASP A 247 -22.77 1.32 -2.54
CA ASP A 247 -22.38 0.65 -1.30
C ASP A 247 -20.85 0.54 -1.25
N PHE A 248 -20.21 1.62 -0.79
CA PHE A 248 -18.76 1.64 -0.61
C PHE A 248 -18.31 0.75 0.54
N LYS A 249 -17.25 -0.02 0.28
CA LYS A 249 -16.47 -0.75 1.27
C LYS A 249 -15.02 -0.30 1.16
N TRP A 250 -14.34 -0.29 2.29
CA TRP A 250 -13.06 0.37 2.41
C TRP A 250 -11.94 -0.64 2.55
N ALA A 251 -10.83 -0.38 1.87
CA ALA A 251 -9.55 -1.03 2.08
C ALA A 251 -8.56 -0.03 2.68
N ALA A 252 -7.46 -0.52 3.25
CA ALA A 252 -6.40 0.33 3.79
C ALA A 252 -5.63 1.08 2.68
N ASP A 253 -5.44 0.44 1.53
CA ASP A 253 -4.72 0.96 0.37
C ASP A 253 -5.30 0.36 -0.94
N ALA A 254 -4.97 0.96 -2.09
CA ALA A 254 -5.54 0.52 -3.37
C ALA A 254 -5.08 -0.88 -3.81
N PRO A 255 -3.81 -1.29 -3.58
CA PRO A 255 -3.39 -2.68 -3.78
C PRO A 255 -4.29 -3.68 -3.04
N SER A 256 -4.65 -3.36 -1.79
CA SER A 256 -5.56 -4.17 -1.00
C SER A 256 -6.97 -4.20 -1.59
N ALA A 257 -7.49 -3.08 -2.09
CA ALA A 257 -8.79 -3.03 -2.76
C ALA A 257 -8.85 -3.95 -4.00
N ALA A 258 -7.82 -3.92 -4.84
CA ALA A 258 -7.71 -4.80 -6.02
C ALA A 258 -7.72 -6.27 -5.61
N LYS A 259 -6.91 -6.65 -4.60
CA LYS A 259 -6.84 -8.04 -4.12
C LYS A 259 -8.17 -8.50 -3.50
N ILE A 260 -8.83 -7.65 -2.71
CA ILE A 260 -10.16 -7.94 -2.13
C ILE A 260 -11.18 -8.21 -3.25
N PHE A 261 -11.22 -7.37 -4.29
CA PHE A 261 -12.13 -7.55 -5.41
C PHE A 261 -11.89 -8.85 -6.19
N VAL A 262 -10.63 -9.27 -6.35
CA VAL A 262 -10.31 -10.54 -7.02
C VAL A 262 -10.73 -11.72 -6.16
N GLN A 263 -10.49 -11.66 -4.85
CA GLN A 263 -10.80 -12.74 -3.90
C GLN A 263 -12.31 -12.87 -3.59
N ASP A 264 -13.03 -11.76 -3.53
CA ASP A 264 -14.45 -11.70 -3.23
C ASP A 264 -15.27 -11.27 -4.46
N LYS A 265 -15.87 -12.26 -5.14
CA LYS A 265 -16.72 -12.06 -6.33
C LYS A 265 -18.06 -11.36 -6.02
N THR A 266 -18.34 -11.08 -4.75
CA THR A 266 -19.53 -10.39 -4.27
C THR A 266 -19.45 -8.87 -4.51
N PHE A 267 -18.26 -8.34 -4.83
CA PHE A 267 -18.04 -6.96 -5.25
C PHE A 267 -18.37 -6.75 -6.72
N ASP A 268 -19.10 -5.66 -7.00
CA ASP A 268 -19.46 -5.24 -8.35
C ASP A 268 -18.31 -4.49 -9.04
N ALA A 269 -17.50 -3.74 -8.29
CA ALA A 269 -16.35 -3.00 -8.82
C ALA A 269 -15.26 -2.76 -7.78
N PHE A 270 -14.06 -2.40 -8.24
CA PHE A 270 -13.05 -1.73 -7.43
C PHE A 270 -12.51 -0.48 -8.12
N VAL A 271 -11.97 0.43 -7.32
CA VAL A 271 -11.27 1.62 -7.78
C VAL A 271 -9.82 1.54 -7.30
N GLY A 272 -8.88 1.82 -8.18
CA GLY A 272 -7.45 1.73 -7.89
C GLY A 272 -6.62 2.31 -9.02
N TRP A 273 -5.35 1.93 -9.06
CA TRP A 273 -4.39 2.41 -10.06
C TRP A 273 -3.58 1.29 -10.71
N ALA A 274 -2.79 1.65 -11.71
CA ALA A 274 -1.93 0.78 -12.47
C ALA A 274 -0.77 0.22 -11.61
N PRO A 275 -0.37 -1.04 -11.81
CA PRO A 275 -0.82 -1.94 -12.87
C PRO A 275 -2.05 -2.78 -12.50
N ASP A 276 -2.59 -2.68 -11.29
CA ASP A 276 -3.64 -3.58 -10.81
C ASP A 276 -4.93 -3.43 -11.61
N ILE A 277 -5.30 -2.20 -12.02
CA ILE A 277 -6.49 -1.98 -12.86
C ILE A 277 -6.41 -2.77 -14.19
N TYR A 278 -5.25 -2.77 -14.85
CA TYR A 278 -5.01 -3.49 -16.09
C TYR A 278 -4.91 -5.00 -15.86
N THR A 279 -4.14 -5.39 -14.85
CA THR A 279 -3.94 -6.80 -14.46
C THR A 279 -5.27 -7.49 -14.19
N VAL A 280 -6.18 -6.81 -13.48
CA VAL A 280 -7.50 -7.35 -13.19
C VAL A 280 -8.39 -7.31 -14.43
N SER A 281 -8.50 -6.16 -15.11
CA SER A 281 -9.41 -6.02 -16.26
C SER A 281 -9.09 -6.96 -17.43
N GLU A 282 -7.80 -7.28 -17.63
CA GLU A 282 -7.34 -8.15 -18.71
C GLU A 282 -7.26 -9.61 -18.27
N GLY A 283 -6.94 -9.87 -16.99
CA GLY A 283 -6.63 -11.20 -16.49
C GLY A 283 -7.78 -11.93 -15.80
N VAL A 284 -8.83 -11.22 -15.37
CA VAL A 284 -9.98 -11.81 -14.65
C VAL A 284 -11.22 -11.83 -15.54
N ALA A 285 -11.72 -13.03 -15.83
CA ALA A 285 -12.89 -13.23 -16.66
C ALA A 285 -14.13 -12.49 -16.12
N GLY A 286 -14.85 -11.82 -17.02
CA GLY A 286 -16.06 -11.07 -16.70
C GLY A 286 -15.83 -9.72 -16.02
N THR A 287 -14.58 -9.26 -15.94
CA THR A 287 -14.23 -7.90 -15.51
C THR A 287 -13.88 -7.02 -16.71
N ARG A 288 -13.90 -5.70 -16.52
CA ARG A 288 -13.48 -4.71 -17.52
C ARG A 288 -13.09 -3.39 -16.85
N LEU A 289 -12.15 -2.66 -17.43
CA LEU A 289 -11.93 -1.25 -17.14
C LEU A 289 -13.07 -0.45 -17.78
N ILE A 290 -13.84 0.28 -16.96
CA ILE A 290 -15.00 1.06 -17.47
C ILE A 290 -14.69 2.53 -17.68
N VAL A 291 -13.70 3.06 -16.93
CA VAL A 291 -13.22 4.43 -17.02
C VAL A 291 -11.84 4.49 -16.38
N SER A 292 -10.95 5.29 -16.96
CA SER A 292 -9.66 5.64 -16.40
C SER A 292 -9.36 7.12 -16.60
N THR A 293 -8.30 7.61 -15.97
CA THR A 293 -7.82 8.98 -16.13
C THR A 293 -7.33 9.32 -17.54
N ASP A 294 -7.20 8.35 -18.46
CA ASP A 294 -7.00 8.61 -19.89
C ASP A 294 -8.22 9.35 -20.48
N SER A 295 -9.42 8.87 -20.12
CA SER A 295 -10.69 9.51 -20.49
C SER A 295 -11.11 10.63 -19.52
N ALA A 296 -10.79 10.50 -18.24
CA ALA A 296 -11.05 11.47 -17.18
C ALA A 296 -9.78 12.29 -16.90
N ASN A 297 -9.30 12.96 -17.95
CA ASN A 297 -7.99 13.60 -17.98
C ASN A 297 -7.89 14.82 -17.05
N HIS A 298 -6.70 15.05 -16.50
CA HIS A 298 -6.36 16.13 -15.56
C HIS A 298 -7.26 16.18 -14.31
N LEU A 299 -7.85 15.04 -13.93
CA LEU A 299 -8.64 14.94 -12.70
C LEU A 299 -7.76 14.72 -11.47
N ILE A 300 -6.67 13.96 -11.63
CA ILE A 300 -5.76 13.59 -10.53
C ILE A 300 -4.38 14.21 -10.79
N ALA A 301 -3.99 15.16 -9.94
CA ALA A 301 -2.66 15.75 -9.92
C ALA A 301 -1.86 15.15 -8.76
N ASP A 302 -0.84 14.36 -9.07
CA ASP A 302 0.09 13.82 -8.08
C ASP A 302 1.06 14.91 -7.61
N VAL A 303 1.25 15.03 -6.31
CA VAL A 303 1.99 16.10 -5.65
C VAL A 303 2.78 15.57 -4.44
N TRP A 304 3.63 16.43 -3.88
CA TRP A 304 4.09 16.28 -2.50
C TRP A 304 4.06 17.61 -1.75
N ALA A 305 3.86 17.51 -0.44
CA ALA A 305 3.77 18.62 0.52
C ALA A 305 4.77 18.48 1.67
#